data_AF-A0A970J469-F1
#
_entry.id   AF-A0A970J469-F1
#
_cell.length_a   1.000
_cell.length_b   1.000
_cell.length_c   1.000
_cell.angle_alpha   90.00
_cell.angle_beta   90.00
_cell.angle_gamma   90.00
#
_symmetry.space_group_name_H-M   'P 1'
#
loop_
_entity.id
_entity.type
_entity.pdbx_description
1 polymer ?
#
loop_
_entity_poly.entity_id
_entity_poly.type
_entity_poly.pdbx_seq_one_letter_code
_entity_poly.pdbx_strand_id
1 'polypeptide(L)'
;MPEGLTPYEINQSLGWLAKSKGSFTLVGGAFLAAVVVGFVLLAISCSLNDKLSIESKHRIAKAKVVLQYAAAIALTLVMLFPIYWMIISSLKTSKELLLPVPTLWPREFQWQNFPNVLQRAPFARYLFNTLITTFFIMLGEIVFGVLAAYGFSKGNFKGQNVLFLLVLGALMVPIQVTFVPIYVMVSRMGWINSYPGLIVPNLVSAYFIFMLRQAFKSVDDSYLDAGRVDGLGRIGLIIHVLCPMCAPTLITISIISFINGWNSYFWPKMVVTQDQYRTVAVGVVRLRQTFAGMEVANYNEIMAGAVMAIIPIVVLFLVMQKYIMTGMSKAAMK
;
A
#
# COMPACT_ATOMS: atom_id res chain seq x y z
N MET A 1 -23.02 23.54 -19.01
CA MET A 1 -22.85 23.86 -17.58
C MET A 1 -23.79 22.94 -16.82
N PRO A 2 -23.41 22.32 -15.68
CA PRO A 2 -24.35 21.49 -14.95
C PRO A 2 -25.46 22.41 -14.41
N GLU A 3 -26.69 22.18 -14.87
CA GLU A 3 -27.85 22.96 -14.47
C GLU A 3 -28.20 22.68 -13.01
N GLY A 4 -28.36 23.74 -12.21
CA GLY A 4 -28.90 23.66 -10.85
C GLY A 4 -27.99 24.13 -9.70
N LEU A 5 -26.73 24.52 -9.95
CA LEU A 5 -25.88 25.11 -8.91
C LEU A 5 -25.79 26.63 -9.09
N THR A 6 -26.08 27.38 -8.02
CA THR A 6 -25.91 28.83 -8.05
C THR A 6 -24.42 29.20 -8.11
N PRO A 7 -24.04 30.34 -8.71
CA PRO A 7 -22.64 30.80 -8.75
C PRO A 7 -21.99 30.89 -7.35
N TYR A 8 -22.80 31.12 -6.32
CA TYR A 8 -22.38 31.15 -4.91
C TYR A 8 -21.97 29.76 -4.40
N GLU A 9 -22.76 28.72 -4.68
CA GLU A 9 -22.47 27.33 -4.27
C GLU A 9 -21.25 26.77 -4.99
N ILE A 10 -21.04 27.15 -6.25
CA ILE A 10 -19.83 26.82 -7.02
C ILE A 10 -18.60 27.48 -6.39
N ASN A 11 -18.69 28.76 -6.00
CA ASN A 11 -17.58 29.46 -5.34
C ASN A 11 -17.31 28.97 -3.91
N GLN A 12 -18.32 28.49 -3.19
CA GLN A 12 -18.16 27.93 -1.84
C GLN A 12 -17.54 26.53 -1.88
N SER A 13 -17.99 25.68 -2.81
CA SER A 13 -17.46 24.32 -3.01
C SER A 13 -16.06 24.32 -3.62
N LEU A 14 -15.76 25.25 -4.54
CA LEU A 14 -14.42 25.47 -5.09
C LEU A 14 -13.56 26.41 -4.24
N GLY A 15 -14.10 27.06 -3.19
CA GLY A 15 -13.42 28.13 -2.46
C GLY A 15 -12.12 27.68 -1.79
N TRP A 16 -12.08 26.45 -1.27
CA TRP A 16 -10.84 25.85 -0.74
C TRP A 16 -9.84 25.47 -1.84
N LEU A 17 -10.32 24.96 -2.98
CA LEU A 17 -9.48 24.65 -4.16
C LEU A 17 -8.93 25.92 -4.82
N ALA A 18 -9.73 26.97 -4.92
CA ALA A 18 -9.34 28.27 -5.46
C ALA A 18 -8.36 29.01 -4.54
N LYS A 19 -8.54 28.94 -3.21
CA LYS A 19 -7.56 29.47 -2.24
C LYS A 19 -6.27 28.65 -2.18
N SER A 20 -6.36 27.32 -2.30
CA SER A 20 -5.18 26.44 -2.23
C SER A 20 -4.42 26.31 -3.55
N LYS A 21 -5.00 26.72 -4.69
CA LYS A 21 -4.30 26.74 -6.00
C LYS A 21 -2.93 27.42 -5.91
N GLY A 22 -2.86 28.57 -5.22
CA GLY A 22 -1.60 29.28 -4.99
C GLY A 22 -0.61 28.48 -4.14
N SER A 23 -1.09 27.76 -3.13
CA SER A 23 -0.25 26.89 -2.29
C SER A 23 0.25 25.66 -3.06
N PHE A 24 -0.59 25.04 -3.90
CA PHE A 24 -0.22 23.87 -4.70
C PHE A 24 0.77 24.23 -5.82
N THR A 25 0.60 25.38 -6.49
CA THR A 25 1.56 25.83 -7.51
C THR A 25 2.89 26.26 -6.90
N LEU A 26 2.86 26.85 -5.69
CA LEU A 26 4.07 27.27 -4.98
C LEU A 26 4.84 26.06 -4.43
N VAL A 27 4.15 25.08 -3.83
CA VAL A 27 4.76 23.83 -3.38
C VAL A 27 5.26 22.99 -4.56
N GLY A 28 4.48 22.87 -5.63
CA GLY A 28 4.88 22.18 -6.87
C GLY A 28 6.06 22.86 -7.57
N GLY A 29 6.05 24.19 -7.61
CA GLY A 29 7.15 25.00 -8.15
C GLY A 29 8.42 24.89 -7.31
N ALA A 30 8.31 24.90 -5.98
CA ALA A 30 9.44 24.68 -5.08
C ALA A 30 10.04 23.28 -5.25
N PHE A 31 9.21 22.26 -5.45
CA PHE A 31 9.66 20.90 -5.72
C PHE A 31 10.41 20.80 -7.06
N LEU A 32 9.86 21.36 -8.13
CA LEU A 32 10.53 21.40 -9.44
C LEU A 32 11.85 22.18 -9.38
N ALA A 33 11.88 23.32 -8.69
CA ALA A 33 13.11 24.09 -8.49
C ALA A 33 14.17 23.30 -7.72
N ALA A 34 13.78 22.58 -6.66
CA ALA A 34 14.69 21.73 -5.90
C ALA A 34 15.28 20.59 -6.75
N VAL A 35 14.47 19.98 -7.63
CA VAL A 35 14.92 18.95 -8.57
C VAL A 35 15.92 19.51 -9.58
N VAL A 36 15.61 20.66 -10.19
CA VAL A 36 16.51 21.32 -11.16
C VAL A 36 17.84 21.73 -10.50
N VAL A 37 17.79 22.33 -9.30
CA VAL A 37 18.98 22.66 -8.51
C VAL A 37 19.79 21.40 -8.19
N GLY A 38 19.13 20.30 -7.83
CA GLY A 38 19.78 19.00 -7.63
C GLY A 38 20.53 18.49 -8.86
N PHE A 39 19.91 18.56 -10.04
CA PHE A 39 20.56 18.17 -11.31
C PHE A 39 21.72 19.10 -11.69
N VAL A 40 21.58 20.40 -11.48
CA VAL A 40 22.64 21.39 -11.74
C VAL A 40 23.82 21.16 -10.79
N LEU A 41 23.57 20.92 -9.51
CA LEU A 41 24.63 20.60 -8.53
C LEU A 41 25.32 19.28 -8.87
N LEU A 42 24.60 18.28 -9.39
CA LEU A 42 25.20 17.02 -9.87
C LEU A 42 26.08 17.25 -11.12
N ALA A 43 25.61 18.05 -12.08
CA ALA A 43 26.37 18.38 -13.28
C ALA A 43 27.65 19.18 -12.94
N ILE A 44 27.55 20.16 -12.04
CA ILE A 44 28.69 20.94 -11.54
C ILE A 44 29.64 20.05 -10.75
N SER A 45 29.12 19.18 -9.87
CA SER A 45 29.94 18.23 -9.11
C SER A 45 30.66 17.23 -10.02
N CYS A 46 30.08 16.84 -11.15
CA CYS A 46 30.70 15.96 -12.14
C CYS A 46 31.82 16.71 -12.89
N SER A 47 31.56 17.94 -13.33
CA SER A 47 32.53 18.78 -14.05
C SER A 47 33.75 19.19 -13.20
N LEU A 48 33.55 19.42 -11.89
CA LEU A 48 34.63 19.80 -10.98
C LEU A 48 35.45 18.61 -10.47
N ASN A 49 34.95 17.38 -10.61
CA ASN A 49 35.61 16.19 -10.06
C ASN A 49 36.98 15.92 -10.70
N ASP A 50 37.20 16.31 -11.96
CA ASP A 50 38.49 16.12 -12.63
C ASP A 50 39.55 17.16 -12.24
N LYS A 51 39.15 18.29 -11.63
CA LYS A 51 40.04 19.43 -11.30
C LYS A 51 40.44 19.53 -9.82
N LEU A 52 39.96 18.62 -8.97
CA LEU A 52 40.13 18.68 -7.51
C LEU A 52 41.24 17.73 -7.01
N SER A 53 42.04 18.21 -6.03
CA SER A 53 43.02 17.40 -5.32
C SER A 53 42.39 16.26 -4.52
N ILE A 54 43.13 15.17 -4.28
CA ILE A 54 42.62 13.97 -3.58
C ILE A 54 42.08 14.30 -2.17
N GLU A 55 42.73 15.22 -1.44
CA GLU A 55 42.25 15.67 -0.12
C GLU A 55 40.92 16.45 -0.21
N SER A 56 40.78 17.31 -1.22
CA SER A 56 39.54 18.07 -1.47
C SER A 56 38.39 17.15 -1.85
N LYS A 57 38.65 16.12 -2.66
CA LYS A 57 37.69 15.05 -3.00
C LYS A 57 37.21 14.31 -1.74
N HIS A 58 38.11 14.01 -0.81
CA HIS A 58 37.77 13.33 0.43
C HIS A 58 36.92 14.21 1.38
N ARG A 59 37.21 15.51 1.47
CA ARG A 59 36.39 16.48 2.24
C ARG A 59 35.01 16.68 1.64
N ILE A 60 34.91 16.82 0.31
CA ILE A 60 33.62 16.93 -0.41
C ILE A 60 32.81 15.64 -0.28
N ALA A 61 33.44 14.47 -0.36
CA ALA A 61 32.78 13.19 -0.13
C ALA A 61 32.21 13.09 1.30
N LYS A 62 32.97 13.47 2.33
CA LYS A 62 32.48 13.53 3.72
C LYS A 62 31.32 14.51 3.88
N ALA A 63 31.43 15.73 3.35
CA ALA A 63 30.37 16.74 3.40
C ALA A 63 29.10 16.26 2.67
N LYS A 64 29.24 15.60 1.52
CA LYS A 64 28.13 15.01 0.77
C LYS A 64 27.42 13.92 1.58
N VAL A 65 28.17 13.05 2.25
CA VAL A 65 27.62 12.01 3.12
C VAL A 65 26.85 12.64 4.29
N VAL A 66 27.43 13.63 4.96
CA VAL A 66 26.75 14.35 6.07
C VAL A 66 25.46 15.01 5.59
N LEU A 67 25.47 15.68 4.43
CA LEU A 67 24.29 16.31 3.85
C LEU A 67 23.23 15.26 3.47
N GLN A 68 23.62 14.12 2.91
CA GLN A 68 22.72 13.01 2.60
C GLN A 68 22.04 12.46 3.86
N TYR A 69 22.80 12.25 4.95
CA TYR A 69 22.22 11.82 6.22
C TYR A 69 21.30 12.88 6.83
N ALA A 70 21.68 14.15 6.81
CA ALA A 70 20.84 15.23 7.31
C ALA A 70 19.51 15.34 6.53
N ALA A 71 19.57 15.27 5.20
CA ALA A 71 18.38 15.26 4.35
C ALA A 71 17.51 14.02 4.59
N ALA A 72 18.12 12.83 4.73
CA ALA A 72 17.41 11.60 5.04
C ALA A 72 16.69 11.69 6.40
N ILE A 73 17.36 12.18 7.45
CA ILE A 73 16.76 12.38 8.77
C ILE A 73 15.59 13.36 8.70
N ALA A 74 15.77 14.51 8.04
CA ALA A 74 14.71 15.51 7.89
C ALA A 74 13.48 14.92 7.17
N LEU A 75 13.71 14.18 6.08
CA LEU A 75 12.65 13.49 5.34
C LEU A 75 11.95 12.44 6.21
N THR A 76 12.71 11.66 6.99
CA THR A 76 12.15 10.68 7.92
C THR A 76 11.27 11.35 8.97
N LEU A 77 11.69 12.47 9.56
CA LEU A 77 10.89 13.21 10.53
C LEU A 77 9.57 13.71 9.92
N VAL A 78 9.62 14.25 8.70
CA VAL A 78 8.41 14.70 7.97
C VAL A 78 7.47 13.52 7.69
N MET A 79 8.00 12.37 7.28
CA MET A 79 7.21 11.17 6.99
C MET A 79 6.62 10.53 8.25
N LEU A 80 7.32 10.59 9.39
CA LEU A 80 6.83 10.05 10.67
C LEU A 80 5.86 11.00 11.38
N PHE A 81 5.87 12.29 11.05
CA PHE A 81 5.03 13.28 11.72
C PHE A 81 3.53 12.93 11.71
N PRO A 82 2.89 12.48 10.60
CA PRO A 82 1.48 12.08 10.61
C PRO A 82 1.20 10.89 11.53
N ILE A 83 2.12 9.93 11.63
CA ILE A 83 2.00 8.76 12.52
C ILE A 83 2.11 9.21 13.97
N TYR A 84 3.11 10.05 14.28
CA TYR A 84 3.25 10.70 15.58
C TYR A 84 1.98 11.46 15.95
N TRP A 85 1.47 12.29 15.04
CA TRP A 85 0.27 13.09 15.25
C TRP A 85 -0.95 12.22 15.53
N MET A 86 -1.12 11.12 14.79
CA MET A 86 -2.18 10.14 15.00
C MET A 86 -2.09 9.49 16.39
N ILE A 87 -0.89 9.04 16.80
CA ILE A 87 -0.67 8.41 18.11
C ILE A 87 -0.96 9.41 19.24
N ILE A 88 -0.37 10.61 19.16
CA ILE A 88 -0.58 11.63 20.19
C ILE A 88 -2.03 12.10 20.24
N SER A 89 -2.68 12.27 19.09
CA SER A 89 -4.10 12.66 19.04
C SER A 89 -5.02 11.58 19.62
N SER A 90 -4.65 10.31 19.52
CA SER A 90 -5.40 9.22 20.15
C SER A 90 -5.37 9.26 21.68
N LEU A 91 -4.40 9.96 22.27
CA LEU A 91 -4.21 10.09 23.71
C LEU A 91 -4.75 11.41 24.27
N LYS A 92 -5.40 12.24 23.45
CA LYS A 92 -5.97 13.54 23.86
C LYS A 92 -7.45 13.43 24.19
N THR A 93 -7.96 14.47 24.85
CA THR A 93 -9.41 14.68 25.00
C THR A 93 -10.02 15.23 23.70
N SER A 94 -11.32 15.00 23.46
CA SER A 94 -12.02 15.57 22.31
C SER A 94 -11.96 17.10 22.29
N LYS A 95 -12.02 17.74 23.47
CA LYS A 95 -11.92 19.21 23.61
C LYS A 95 -10.55 19.74 23.19
N GLU A 96 -9.48 19.04 23.57
CA GLU A 96 -8.11 19.42 23.22
C GLU A 96 -7.85 19.35 21.70
N LEU A 97 -8.45 18.37 21.01
CA LEU A 97 -8.33 18.25 19.56
C LEU A 97 -9.06 19.35 18.78
N LEU A 98 -10.02 20.02 19.40
CA LEU A 98 -10.79 21.11 18.81
C LEU A 98 -10.16 22.50 19.09
N LEU A 99 -9.02 22.55 19.78
CA LEU A 99 -8.32 23.80 20.04
C LEU A 99 -7.81 24.44 18.73
N PRO A 100 -7.92 25.77 18.56
CA PRO A 100 -7.40 26.46 17.38
C PRO A 100 -5.88 26.32 17.20
N VAL A 101 -5.14 26.24 18.31
CA VAL A 101 -3.70 25.98 18.33
C VAL A 101 -3.50 24.52 18.75
N PRO A 102 -3.03 23.65 17.85
CA PRO A 102 -2.84 22.24 18.18
C PRO A 102 -1.71 22.07 19.18
N THR A 103 -1.94 21.29 20.24
CA THR A 103 -0.89 20.90 21.18
C THR A 103 0.02 19.83 20.56
N LEU A 104 1.33 19.88 20.77
CA LEU A 104 2.21 18.79 20.31
C LEU A 104 2.20 17.59 21.27
N TRP A 105 1.89 17.80 22.54
CA TRP A 105 1.77 16.74 23.54
C TRP A 105 0.41 16.80 24.24
N PRO A 106 -0.17 15.66 24.65
CA PRO A 106 -1.41 15.64 25.41
C PRO A 106 -1.21 16.40 26.72
N ARG A 107 -2.16 17.26 27.09
CA ARG A 107 -2.17 17.86 28.43
C ARG A 107 -2.44 16.82 29.52
N GLU A 108 -3.32 15.87 29.20
CA GLU A 108 -3.67 14.73 30.03
C GLU A 108 -3.74 13.49 29.15
N PHE A 109 -3.09 12.40 29.57
CA PHE A 109 -3.06 11.16 28.81
C PHE A 109 -4.38 10.39 28.96
N GLN A 110 -5.14 10.31 27.87
CA GLN A 110 -6.46 9.66 27.81
C GLN A 110 -6.35 8.23 27.25
N TRP A 111 -5.71 7.33 28.01
CA TRP A 111 -5.63 5.89 27.65
C TRP A 111 -7.00 5.23 27.51
N GLN A 112 -8.03 5.79 28.15
CA GLN A 112 -9.40 5.31 28.10
C GLN A 112 -10.00 5.33 26.68
N ASN A 113 -9.43 6.12 25.75
CA ASN A 113 -9.89 6.15 24.36
C ASN A 113 -9.80 4.78 23.66
N PHE A 114 -8.81 3.94 24.01
CA PHE A 114 -8.66 2.61 23.43
C PHE A 114 -9.76 1.61 23.85
N PRO A 115 -10.00 1.37 25.15
CA PRO A 115 -11.10 0.50 25.58
C PRO A 115 -12.47 1.06 25.17
N ASN A 116 -12.65 2.39 25.09
CA ASN A 116 -13.89 2.99 24.58
C ASN A 116 -14.18 2.56 23.13
N VAL A 117 -13.16 2.52 22.26
CA VAL A 117 -13.33 2.04 20.88
C VAL A 117 -13.74 0.56 20.85
N LEU A 118 -13.13 -0.27 21.69
CA LEU A 118 -13.46 -1.71 21.77
C LEU A 118 -14.88 -1.98 22.31
N GLN A 119 -15.40 -1.10 23.17
CA GLN A 119 -16.78 -1.19 23.66
C GLN A 119 -17.80 -0.72 22.60
N ARG A 120 -17.43 0.24 21.75
CA ARG A 120 -18.32 0.86 20.75
C ARG A 120 -18.38 0.09 19.44
N ALA A 121 -17.34 -0.66 19.11
CA ALA A 121 -17.28 -1.47 17.90
C ALA A 121 -16.51 -2.76 18.15
N PRO A 122 -16.89 -3.88 17.50
CA PRO A 122 -16.18 -5.16 17.62
C PRO A 122 -14.86 -5.13 16.84
N PHE A 123 -13.93 -4.27 17.23
CA PHE A 123 -12.70 -3.97 16.50
C PHE A 123 -11.77 -5.18 16.39
N ALA A 124 -11.72 -6.03 17.42
CA ALA A 124 -11.01 -7.31 17.37
C ALA A 124 -11.54 -8.22 16.25
N ARG A 125 -12.87 -8.24 16.05
CA ARG A 125 -13.48 -8.98 14.94
C ARG A 125 -13.14 -8.36 13.59
N TYR A 126 -13.08 -7.03 13.50
CA TYR A 126 -12.68 -6.36 12.25
C TYR A 126 -11.23 -6.67 11.87
N LEU A 127 -10.32 -6.68 12.84
CA LEU A 127 -8.93 -7.08 12.65
C LEU A 127 -8.85 -8.54 12.18
N PHE A 128 -9.59 -9.44 12.83
CA PHE A 128 -9.66 -10.85 12.44
C PHE A 128 -10.21 -11.04 11.03
N ASN A 129 -11.31 -10.36 10.68
CA ASN A 129 -11.88 -10.38 9.35
C ASN A 129 -10.88 -9.91 8.29
N THR A 130 -10.18 -8.80 8.58
CA THR A 130 -9.15 -8.25 7.68
C THR A 130 -8.01 -9.22 7.48
N LEU A 131 -7.55 -9.87 8.56
CA LEU A 131 -6.50 -10.87 8.50
C LEU A 131 -6.91 -12.07 7.63
N ILE A 132 -8.11 -12.63 7.86
CA ILE A 132 -8.65 -13.74 7.06
C ILE A 132 -8.76 -13.33 5.59
N THR A 133 -9.43 -12.22 5.30
CA THR A 133 -9.68 -11.83 3.90
C THR A 133 -8.39 -11.57 3.17
N THR A 134 -7.46 -10.85 3.80
CA THR A 134 -6.16 -10.52 3.22
C THR A 134 -5.31 -11.77 3.01
N PHE A 135 -5.27 -12.68 3.99
CA PHE A 135 -4.50 -13.91 3.91
C PHE A 135 -4.99 -14.81 2.77
N PHE A 136 -6.30 -15.05 2.66
CA PHE A 136 -6.84 -15.92 1.61
C PHE A 136 -6.78 -15.30 0.21
N ILE A 137 -6.93 -13.97 0.09
CA ILE A 137 -6.69 -13.25 -1.16
C ILE A 137 -5.23 -13.46 -1.60
N MET A 138 -4.28 -13.14 -0.72
CA MET A 138 -2.85 -13.31 -1.00
C MET A 138 -2.50 -14.76 -1.33
N LEU A 139 -3.03 -15.73 -0.59
CA LEU A 139 -2.81 -17.15 -0.84
C LEU A 139 -3.35 -17.57 -2.21
N GLY A 140 -4.56 -17.09 -2.57
CA GLY A 140 -5.11 -17.29 -3.91
C GLY A 140 -4.20 -16.73 -4.99
N GLU A 141 -3.76 -15.48 -4.83
CA GLU A 141 -2.88 -14.83 -5.79
C GLU A 141 -1.55 -15.56 -5.92
N ILE A 142 -0.97 -16.08 -4.83
CA ILE A 142 0.23 -16.92 -4.87
C ILE A 142 -0.05 -18.22 -5.64
N VAL A 143 -1.09 -18.96 -5.28
CA VAL A 143 -1.37 -20.27 -5.88
C VAL A 143 -1.68 -20.14 -7.37
N PHE A 144 -2.67 -19.32 -7.73
CA PHE A 144 -3.05 -19.13 -9.12
C PHE A 144 -1.98 -18.38 -9.91
N GLY A 145 -1.33 -17.40 -9.28
CA GLY A 145 -0.26 -16.62 -9.88
C GLY A 145 0.96 -17.45 -10.23
N VAL A 146 1.43 -18.32 -9.33
CA VAL A 146 2.56 -19.23 -9.57
C VAL A 146 2.27 -20.19 -10.71
N LEU A 147 1.08 -20.81 -10.71
CA LEU A 147 0.67 -21.75 -11.75
C LEU A 147 0.55 -21.06 -13.12
N ALA A 148 -0.11 -19.91 -13.18
CA ALA A 148 -0.26 -19.14 -14.41
C ALA A 148 1.09 -18.60 -14.90
N ALA A 149 1.92 -18.06 -14.01
CA ALA A 149 3.26 -17.57 -14.35
C ALA A 149 4.14 -18.67 -14.92
N TYR A 150 4.12 -19.88 -14.33
CA TYR A 150 4.81 -21.05 -14.88
C TYR A 150 4.33 -21.38 -16.29
N GLY A 151 3.01 -21.47 -16.49
CA GLY A 151 2.43 -21.72 -17.81
C GLY A 151 2.84 -20.68 -18.86
N PHE A 152 2.80 -19.39 -18.52
CA PHE A 152 3.13 -18.31 -19.45
C PHE A 152 4.63 -18.03 -19.64
N SER A 153 5.51 -18.63 -18.82
CA SER A 153 6.97 -18.43 -18.92
C SER A 153 7.70 -19.67 -19.43
N LYS A 154 7.35 -20.87 -18.93
CA LYS A 154 8.05 -22.14 -19.20
C LYS A 154 7.18 -23.17 -19.91
N GLY A 155 5.87 -22.92 -19.99
CA GLY A 155 4.96 -23.75 -20.78
C GLY A 155 5.10 -23.47 -22.27
N ASN A 156 4.83 -24.50 -23.09
CA ASN A 156 4.68 -24.38 -24.54
C ASN A 156 3.30 -24.87 -24.93
N PHE A 157 2.35 -23.96 -25.17
CA PHE A 157 1.00 -24.30 -25.58
C PHE A 157 0.45 -23.30 -26.61
N LYS A 158 -0.47 -23.77 -27.46
CA LYS A 158 -1.06 -22.96 -28.54
C LYS A 158 -1.85 -21.79 -27.95
N GLY A 159 -1.58 -20.57 -28.42
CA GLY A 159 -2.26 -19.35 -27.97
C GLY A 159 -1.69 -18.70 -26.70
N GLN A 160 -0.57 -19.19 -26.17
CA GLN A 160 0.09 -18.64 -24.97
C GLN A 160 0.27 -17.12 -25.01
N ASN A 161 0.77 -16.56 -26.12
CA ASN A 161 0.98 -15.12 -26.26
C ASN A 161 -0.33 -14.33 -26.27
N VAL A 162 -1.38 -14.86 -26.91
CA VAL A 162 -2.70 -14.21 -26.95
C VAL A 162 -3.34 -14.21 -25.57
N LEU A 163 -3.31 -15.34 -24.86
CA LEU A 163 -3.82 -15.41 -23.49
C LEU A 163 -3.02 -14.53 -22.53
N PHE A 164 -1.71 -14.41 -22.72
CA PHE A 164 -0.91 -13.48 -21.92
C PHE A 164 -1.20 -12.00 -22.25
N LEU A 165 -1.49 -11.68 -23.52
CA LEU A 165 -1.99 -10.36 -23.90
C LEU A 165 -3.33 -10.03 -23.23
N LEU A 166 -4.21 -11.01 -23.02
CA LEU A 166 -5.43 -10.79 -22.22
C LEU A 166 -5.12 -10.47 -20.75
N VAL A 167 -4.13 -11.13 -20.14
CA VAL A 167 -3.65 -10.79 -18.79
C VAL A 167 -3.13 -9.36 -18.73
N LEU A 168 -2.36 -8.94 -19.74
CA LEU A 168 -1.90 -7.55 -19.86
C LEU A 168 -3.06 -6.57 -20.05
N GLY A 169 -4.06 -6.93 -20.86
CA GLY A 169 -5.26 -6.12 -21.04
C GLY A 169 -6.02 -5.92 -19.73
N ALA A 170 -6.11 -6.95 -18.89
CA ALA A 170 -6.74 -6.85 -17.58
C ALA A 170 -6.02 -5.86 -16.63
N LEU A 171 -4.72 -5.65 -16.78
CA LEU A 171 -3.98 -4.61 -16.03
C LEU A 171 -4.34 -3.19 -16.44
N MET A 172 -4.78 -3.00 -17.68
CA MET A 172 -5.13 -1.68 -18.22
C MET A 172 -6.55 -1.25 -17.82
N VAL A 173 -7.40 -2.20 -17.42
CA VAL A 173 -8.77 -1.92 -17.00
C VAL A 173 -8.75 -1.31 -15.60
N PRO A 174 -9.28 -0.09 -15.41
CA PRO A 174 -9.41 0.49 -14.08
C PRO A 174 -10.37 -0.34 -13.23
N ILE A 175 -9.93 -0.73 -12.03
CA ILE A 175 -10.74 -1.56 -11.11
C ILE A 175 -12.11 -0.92 -10.81
N GLN A 176 -12.19 0.42 -10.87
CA GLN A 176 -13.42 1.19 -10.66
C GLN A 176 -14.54 0.83 -11.63
N VAL A 177 -14.20 0.53 -12.89
CA VAL A 177 -15.17 0.17 -13.94
C VAL A 177 -15.76 -1.21 -13.68
N THR A 178 -14.96 -2.11 -13.09
CA THR A 178 -15.38 -3.49 -12.82
C THR A 178 -16.21 -3.66 -11.54
N PHE A 179 -16.27 -2.66 -10.66
CA PHE A 179 -16.94 -2.80 -9.36
C PHE A 179 -18.42 -3.13 -9.45
N VAL A 180 -19.18 -2.40 -10.28
CA VAL A 180 -20.63 -2.61 -10.39
C VAL A 180 -20.95 -4.00 -10.96
N PRO A 181 -20.35 -4.44 -12.08
CA PRO A 181 -20.56 -5.79 -12.58
C PRO A 181 -20.20 -6.88 -11.56
N ILE A 182 -19.05 -6.78 -10.88
CA ILE A 182 -18.62 -7.77 -9.89
C ILE A 182 -19.58 -7.78 -8.70
N TYR A 183 -20.02 -6.61 -8.21
CA TYR A 183 -21.01 -6.52 -7.14
C TYR A 183 -22.33 -7.22 -7.53
N VAL A 184 -22.82 -7.00 -8.75
CA VAL A 184 -24.05 -7.66 -9.24
C VAL A 184 -23.86 -9.18 -9.28
N MET A 185 -22.71 -9.68 -9.73
CA MET A 185 -22.42 -11.12 -9.72
C MET A 185 -22.42 -11.68 -8.29
N VAL A 186 -21.71 -11.04 -7.37
CA VAL A 186 -21.64 -11.42 -5.96
C VAL A 186 -23.02 -11.39 -5.29
N SER A 187 -23.83 -10.39 -5.61
CA SER A 187 -25.22 -10.27 -5.14
C SER A 187 -26.09 -11.41 -5.66
N ARG A 188 -26.03 -11.73 -6.95
CA ARG A 188 -26.77 -12.86 -7.56
C ARG A 188 -26.36 -14.21 -6.99
N MET A 189 -25.09 -14.37 -6.60
CA MET A 189 -24.59 -15.58 -5.93
C MET A 189 -24.96 -15.65 -4.44
N GLY A 190 -25.61 -14.62 -3.88
CA GLY A 190 -25.97 -14.57 -2.46
C GLY A 190 -24.75 -14.40 -1.53
N TRP A 191 -23.63 -13.88 -2.04
CA TRP A 191 -22.37 -13.75 -1.30
C TRP A 191 -22.20 -12.39 -0.60
N ILE A 192 -23.21 -11.53 -0.61
CA ILE A 192 -23.25 -10.30 0.19
C ILE A 192 -23.20 -10.67 1.68
N ASN A 193 -22.45 -9.92 2.48
CA ASN A 193 -22.21 -10.25 3.89
C ASN A 193 -21.63 -11.66 4.08
N SER A 194 -20.57 -12.00 3.33
CA SER A 194 -19.90 -13.30 3.48
C SER A 194 -18.40 -13.20 3.15
N TYR A 195 -17.60 -14.13 3.68
CA TYR A 195 -16.18 -14.22 3.32
C TYR A 195 -15.94 -14.52 1.83
N PRO A 196 -16.68 -15.42 1.15
CA PRO A 196 -16.55 -15.61 -0.29
C PRO A 196 -16.72 -14.32 -1.09
N GLY A 197 -17.69 -13.48 -0.72
CA GLY A 197 -17.91 -12.19 -1.39
C GLY A 197 -16.73 -11.20 -1.23
N LEU A 198 -15.99 -11.30 -0.13
CA LEU A 198 -14.78 -10.50 0.09
C LEU A 198 -13.56 -11.08 -0.64
N ILE A 199 -13.41 -12.40 -0.62
CA ILE A 199 -12.19 -13.11 -1.03
C ILE A 199 -12.20 -13.45 -2.52
N VAL A 200 -13.22 -14.16 -3.00
CA VAL A 200 -13.22 -14.81 -4.32
C VAL A 200 -12.97 -13.85 -5.48
N PRO A 201 -13.58 -12.65 -5.53
CA PRO A 201 -13.36 -11.72 -6.64
C PRO A 201 -11.92 -11.21 -6.75
N ASN A 202 -11.12 -11.34 -5.69
CA ASN A 202 -9.76 -10.85 -5.61
C ASN A 202 -8.72 -11.98 -5.57
N LEU A 203 -9.11 -13.25 -5.76
CA LEU A 203 -8.18 -14.40 -5.69
C LEU A 203 -7.14 -14.43 -6.82
N VAL A 204 -7.38 -13.71 -7.92
CA VAL A 204 -6.51 -13.71 -9.09
C VAL A 204 -6.12 -12.28 -9.42
N SER A 205 -4.81 -12.04 -9.46
CA SER A 205 -4.25 -10.73 -9.79
C SER A 205 -3.43 -10.81 -11.07
N ALA A 206 -3.84 -10.05 -12.08
CA ALA A 206 -3.09 -9.92 -13.33
C ALA A 206 -1.68 -9.33 -13.08
N TYR A 207 -1.53 -8.47 -12.07
CA TYR A 207 -0.23 -7.89 -11.69
C TYR A 207 0.69 -8.94 -11.13
N PHE A 208 0.15 -9.79 -10.25
CA PHE A 208 0.88 -10.91 -9.66
C PHE A 208 1.38 -11.88 -10.75
N ILE A 209 0.49 -12.28 -11.67
CA ILE A 209 0.83 -13.17 -12.80
C ILE A 209 1.91 -12.53 -13.68
N PHE A 210 1.73 -11.26 -14.05
CA PHE A 210 2.67 -10.54 -14.91
C PHE A 210 4.06 -10.50 -14.28
N MET A 211 4.18 -9.99 -13.05
CA MET A 211 5.47 -9.82 -12.38
C MET A 211 6.17 -11.16 -12.15
N LEU A 212 5.45 -12.17 -11.68
CA LEU A 212 6.05 -13.47 -11.42
C LEU A 212 6.48 -14.18 -12.71
N ARG A 213 5.73 -14.01 -13.80
CA ARG A 213 6.15 -14.51 -15.12
C ARG A 213 7.45 -13.88 -15.57
N GLN A 214 7.64 -12.57 -15.39
CA GLN A 214 8.91 -11.92 -15.75
C GLN A 214 10.08 -12.50 -14.94
N ALA A 215 9.86 -12.76 -13.65
CA ALA A 215 10.87 -13.40 -12.81
C ALA A 215 11.19 -14.83 -13.28
N PHE A 216 10.18 -15.68 -13.50
CA PHE A 216 10.38 -17.04 -13.98
C PHE A 216 11.06 -17.08 -15.36
N LYS A 217 10.77 -16.13 -16.24
CA LYS A 217 11.41 -16.05 -17.56
C LYS A 217 12.90 -15.70 -17.48
N SER A 218 13.35 -15.05 -16.42
CA SER A 218 14.77 -14.71 -16.22
C SER A 218 15.63 -15.85 -15.68
N VAL A 219 15.02 -16.98 -15.29
CA VAL A 219 15.72 -18.21 -14.90
C VAL A 219 16.06 -19.00 -16.16
N ASP A 220 17.32 -19.41 -16.35
CA ASP A 220 17.73 -20.24 -17.50
C ASP A 220 17.07 -21.63 -17.49
N ASP A 221 16.77 -22.17 -18.67
CA ASP A 221 16.12 -23.48 -18.80
C ASP A 221 17.02 -24.65 -18.36
N SER A 222 18.34 -24.45 -18.32
CA SER A 222 19.30 -25.45 -17.83
C SER A 222 19.02 -25.90 -16.39
N TYR A 223 18.53 -25.00 -15.52
CA TYR A 223 18.13 -25.36 -14.16
C TYR A 223 16.90 -26.27 -14.14
N LEU A 224 15.98 -26.08 -15.09
CA LEU A 224 14.79 -26.92 -15.20
C LEU A 224 15.15 -28.27 -15.80
N ASP A 225 16.07 -28.31 -16.76
CA ASP A 225 16.59 -29.54 -17.35
C ASP A 225 17.34 -30.38 -16.32
N ALA A 226 18.19 -29.75 -15.50
CA ALA A 226 18.84 -30.42 -14.37
C ALA A 226 17.81 -31.02 -13.39
N GLY A 227 16.80 -30.24 -13.00
CA GLY A 227 15.72 -30.75 -12.14
C GLY A 227 14.93 -31.91 -12.76
N ARG A 228 14.73 -31.92 -14.08
CA ARG A 228 14.09 -33.05 -14.78
C ARG A 228 14.96 -34.30 -14.79
N VAL A 229 16.29 -34.15 -14.93
CA VAL A 229 17.25 -35.25 -14.80
C VAL A 229 17.22 -35.83 -13.38
N ASP A 230 17.02 -34.99 -12.37
CA ASP A 230 16.83 -35.40 -10.96
C ASP A 230 15.42 -35.97 -10.67
N GLY A 231 14.57 -36.13 -11.70
CA GLY A 231 13.23 -36.74 -11.59
C GLY A 231 12.12 -35.79 -11.15
N LEU A 232 12.35 -34.48 -11.09
CA LEU A 232 11.31 -33.52 -10.73
C LEU A 232 10.25 -33.38 -11.84
N GLY A 233 8.99 -33.67 -11.50
CA GLY A 233 7.83 -33.32 -12.32
C GLY A 233 7.55 -31.81 -12.34
N ARG A 234 6.52 -31.37 -13.08
CA ARG A 234 6.20 -29.94 -13.26
C ARG A 234 5.99 -29.18 -11.94
N ILE A 235 5.21 -29.75 -11.02
CA ILE A 235 4.99 -29.17 -9.69
C ILE A 235 6.28 -29.18 -8.86
N GLY A 236 7.09 -30.23 -9.00
CA GLY A 236 8.42 -30.32 -8.40
C GLY A 236 9.33 -29.18 -8.85
N LEU A 237 9.40 -28.91 -10.16
CA LEU A 237 10.18 -27.81 -10.74
C LEU A 237 9.70 -26.43 -10.23
N ILE A 238 8.39 -26.24 -10.11
CA ILE A 238 7.84 -24.99 -9.57
C ILE A 238 8.30 -24.79 -8.12
N ILE A 239 8.06 -25.78 -7.26
CA ILE A 239 8.26 -25.65 -5.81
C ILE A 239 9.75 -25.64 -5.43
N HIS A 240 10.57 -26.48 -6.07
CA HIS A 240 11.95 -26.72 -5.66
C HIS A 240 12.99 -25.94 -6.48
N VAL A 241 12.61 -25.41 -7.65
CA VAL A 241 13.55 -24.66 -8.52
C VAL A 241 13.08 -23.22 -8.72
N LEU A 242 11.92 -23.01 -9.33
CA LEU A 242 11.47 -21.66 -9.73
C LEU A 242 11.10 -20.78 -8.53
N CYS A 243 10.29 -21.28 -7.60
CA CYS A 243 9.88 -20.51 -6.42
C CYS A 243 11.07 -20.08 -5.54
N PRO A 244 12.06 -20.95 -5.23
CA PRO A 244 13.26 -20.54 -4.47
C PRO A 244 14.14 -19.55 -5.23
N MET A 245 14.37 -19.77 -6.53
CA MET A 245 15.21 -18.87 -7.34
C MET A 245 14.57 -17.48 -7.52
N CYS A 246 13.24 -17.43 -7.59
CA CYS A 246 12.47 -16.20 -7.69
C CYS A 246 11.86 -15.75 -6.36
N ALA A 247 12.33 -16.30 -5.22
CA ALA A 247 11.81 -15.99 -3.90
C ALA A 247 11.79 -14.47 -3.59
N PRO A 248 12.81 -13.67 -3.98
CA PRO A 248 12.77 -12.23 -3.75
C PRO A 248 11.57 -11.55 -4.42
N THR A 249 11.26 -11.91 -5.67
CA THR A 249 10.09 -11.37 -6.38
C THR A 249 8.81 -11.86 -5.75
N LEU A 250 8.70 -13.17 -5.47
CA LEU A 250 7.50 -13.78 -4.88
C LEU A 250 7.16 -13.16 -3.52
N ILE A 251 8.16 -12.96 -2.66
CA ILE A 251 7.99 -12.29 -1.36
C ILE A 251 7.52 -10.85 -1.56
N THR A 252 8.15 -10.11 -2.47
CA THR A 252 7.82 -8.70 -2.73
C THR A 252 6.36 -8.55 -3.18
N ILE A 253 5.92 -9.32 -4.17
CA ILE A 253 4.54 -9.23 -4.67
C ILE A 253 3.52 -9.75 -3.65
N SER A 254 3.88 -10.73 -2.81
CA SER A 254 3.01 -11.22 -1.73
C SER A 254 2.84 -10.17 -0.62
N ILE A 255 3.89 -9.44 -0.27
CA ILE A 255 3.81 -8.33 0.69
C ILE A 255 2.93 -7.21 0.13
N ILE A 256 3.08 -6.87 -1.15
CA ILE A 256 2.22 -5.87 -1.81
C ILE A 256 0.75 -6.33 -1.80
N SER A 257 0.48 -7.60 -2.11
CA SER A 257 -0.86 -8.20 -2.01
C SER A 257 -1.45 -8.07 -0.61
N PHE A 258 -0.67 -8.41 0.42
CA PHE A 258 -1.10 -8.27 1.80
C PHE A 258 -1.44 -6.82 2.15
N ILE A 259 -0.57 -5.87 1.80
CA ILE A 259 -0.79 -4.44 2.06
C ILE A 259 -2.06 -3.95 1.36
N ASN A 260 -2.30 -4.37 0.12
CA ASN A 260 -3.49 -4.01 -0.64
C ASN A 260 -4.77 -4.60 -0.01
N GLY A 261 -4.75 -5.87 0.38
CA GLY A 261 -5.87 -6.52 1.05
C GLY A 261 -6.19 -5.87 2.40
N TRP A 262 -5.16 -5.55 3.19
CA TRP A 262 -5.32 -4.92 4.50
C TRP A 262 -5.90 -3.50 4.39
N ASN A 263 -5.43 -2.72 3.41
CA ASN A 263 -5.88 -1.35 3.17
C ASN A 263 -7.17 -1.28 2.32
N SER A 264 -7.73 -2.43 1.91
CA SER A 264 -8.91 -2.47 1.08
C SER A 264 -10.13 -1.93 1.83
N TYR A 265 -10.71 -0.87 1.28
CA TYR A 265 -11.85 -0.18 1.86
C TYR A 265 -13.09 -0.22 0.95
N PHE A 266 -12.91 0.10 -0.33
CA PHE A 266 -14.05 0.32 -1.24
C PHE A 266 -14.87 -0.96 -1.46
N TRP A 267 -14.20 -2.07 -1.78
CA TRP A 267 -14.87 -3.35 -2.02
C TRP A 267 -15.56 -3.90 -0.75
N PRO A 268 -14.88 -4.02 0.41
CA PRO A 268 -15.54 -4.47 1.63
C PRO A 268 -16.71 -3.59 2.05
N LYS A 269 -16.62 -2.27 1.87
CA LYS A 269 -17.72 -1.35 2.18
C LYS A 269 -18.97 -1.61 1.34
N MET A 270 -18.81 -2.01 0.07
CA MET A 270 -19.95 -2.29 -0.82
C MET A 270 -20.60 -3.63 -0.49
N VAL A 271 -19.80 -4.67 -0.24
CA VAL A 271 -20.28 -6.06 -0.15
C VAL A 271 -20.69 -6.46 1.26
N VAL A 272 -20.21 -5.73 2.27
CA VAL A 272 -20.52 -6.01 3.67
C VAL A 272 -21.22 -4.85 4.32
N THR A 273 -22.45 -5.10 4.75
CA THR A 273 -23.27 -4.19 5.56
C THR A 273 -23.35 -4.61 7.02
N GLN A 274 -23.02 -5.85 7.39
CA GLN A 274 -23.14 -6.36 8.76
C GLN A 274 -21.80 -6.33 9.51
N ASP A 275 -21.82 -5.92 10.79
CA ASP A 275 -20.64 -5.85 11.67
C ASP A 275 -19.79 -7.13 11.67
N GLN A 276 -20.45 -8.29 11.53
CA GLN A 276 -19.78 -9.57 11.59
C GLN A 276 -18.71 -9.81 10.51
N TYR A 277 -18.82 -9.19 9.34
CA TYR A 277 -17.88 -9.39 8.23
C TYR A 277 -17.07 -8.13 7.88
N ARG A 278 -17.25 -7.02 8.61
CA ARG A 278 -16.58 -5.76 8.29
C ARG A 278 -15.07 -5.90 8.48
N THR A 279 -14.30 -5.28 7.59
CA THR A 279 -12.85 -5.13 7.72
C THR A 279 -12.51 -3.91 8.57
N VAL A 280 -11.27 -3.85 9.06
CA VAL A 280 -10.78 -2.80 9.95
C VAL A 280 -10.82 -1.43 9.29
N ALA A 281 -10.49 -1.35 7.99
CA ALA A 281 -10.58 -0.11 7.21
C ALA A 281 -12.01 0.45 7.17
N VAL A 282 -13.01 -0.42 7.01
CA VAL A 282 -14.43 -0.04 7.08
C VAL A 282 -14.83 0.33 8.51
N GLY A 283 -14.36 -0.44 9.50
CA GLY A 283 -14.62 -0.23 10.92
C GLY A 283 -14.17 1.14 11.42
N VAL A 284 -12.96 1.57 11.08
CA VAL A 284 -12.41 2.89 11.45
C VAL A 284 -13.29 4.02 10.91
N VAL A 285 -13.75 3.91 9.65
CA VAL A 285 -14.64 4.93 9.07
C VAL A 285 -16.01 4.92 9.74
N ARG A 286 -16.52 3.73 10.11
CA ARG A 286 -17.83 3.61 10.78
C ARG A 286 -17.82 4.24 12.17
N LEU A 287 -16.68 4.30 12.86
CA LEU A 287 -16.57 5.05 14.13
C LEU A 287 -17.06 6.49 13.95
N ARG A 288 -16.87 7.14 12.79
CA ARG A 288 -17.40 8.48 12.52
C ARG A 288 -18.93 8.56 12.55
N GLN A 289 -19.62 7.48 12.17
CA GLN A 289 -21.07 7.46 11.98
C GLN A 289 -21.84 6.99 13.22
N THR A 290 -21.21 6.22 14.11
CA THR A 290 -21.80 5.84 15.41
C THR A 290 -22.06 7.06 16.31
N PHE A 291 -21.43 8.20 16.01
CA PHE A 291 -21.57 9.46 16.76
C PHE A 291 -22.64 10.42 16.22
N ALA A 292 -23.43 10.02 15.22
CA ALA A 292 -24.52 10.84 14.68
C ALA A 292 -25.65 10.99 15.71
N GLY A 293 -25.48 11.92 16.67
CA GLY A 293 -26.48 12.23 17.70
C GLY A 293 -25.91 12.79 19.01
N MET A 294 -24.60 12.68 19.27
CA MET A 294 -23.96 13.31 20.43
C MET A 294 -22.90 14.31 19.95
N GLU A 295 -23.06 15.58 20.33
CA GLU A 295 -22.37 16.78 19.83
C GLU A 295 -20.84 16.85 19.99
N VAL A 296 -20.16 15.73 20.25
CA VAL A 296 -18.71 15.71 20.38
C VAL A 296 -18.14 14.87 19.25
N ALA A 297 -17.54 15.55 18.27
CA ALA A 297 -16.72 14.90 17.26
C ALA A 297 -15.56 14.17 17.96
N ASN A 298 -15.71 12.86 18.20
CA ASN A 298 -14.75 12.02 18.93
C ASN A 298 -13.56 11.63 18.03
N TYR A 299 -12.86 12.64 17.53
CA TYR A 299 -11.66 12.48 16.72
C TYR A 299 -10.57 11.71 17.47
N ASN A 300 -10.49 11.86 18.79
CA ASN A 300 -9.59 11.10 19.68
C ASN A 300 -9.80 9.59 19.56
N GLU A 301 -11.05 9.12 19.56
CA GLU A 301 -11.35 7.70 19.44
C GLU A 301 -11.20 7.17 18.02
N ILE A 302 -11.48 7.98 17.01
CA ILE A 302 -11.20 7.63 15.61
C ILE A 302 -9.68 7.44 15.42
N MET A 303 -8.88 8.34 16.00
CA MET A 303 -7.41 8.22 16.00
C MET A 303 -6.95 6.98 16.78
N ALA A 304 -7.55 6.67 17.93
CA ALA A 304 -7.27 5.44 18.67
C ALA A 304 -7.59 4.18 17.85
N GLY A 305 -8.73 4.17 17.15
CA GLY A 305 -9.08 3.12 16.19
C GLY A 305 -8.06 3.00 15.06
N ALA A 306 -7.60 4.13 14.50
CA ALA A 306 -6.57 4.14 13.46
C ALA A 306 -5.21 3.61 13.96
N VAL A 307 -4.81 3.97 15.18
CA VAL A 307 -3.62 3.40 15.85
C VAL A 307 -3.76 1.88 15.99
N MET A 308 -4.88 1.38 16.47
CA MET A 308 -5.11 -0.07 16.56
C MET A 308 -5.08 -0.76 15.19
N ALA A 309 -5.56 -0.09 14.14
CA ALA A 309 -5.58 -0.63 12.78
C ALA A 309 -4.19 -0.73 12.14
N ILE A 310 -3.25 0.17 12.48
CA ILE A 310 -1.90 0.18 11.88
C ILE A 310 -0.93 -0.76 12.60
N ILE A 311 -1.16 -1.10 13.89
CA ILE A 311 -0.26 -1.96 14.68
C ILE A 311 0.11 -3.26 13.95
N PRO A 312 -0.84 -4.06 13.41
CA PRO A 312 -0.49 -5.32 12.76
C PRO A 312 0.36 -5.12 11.50
N ILE A 313 0.15 -4.04 10.75
CA ILE A 313 0.96 -3.70 9.57
C ILE A 313 2.40 -3.37 9.99
N VAL A 314 2.56 -2.57 11.05
CA VAL A 314 3.88 -2.21 11.59
C VAL A 314 4.61 -3.45 12.07
N VAL A 315 3.94 -4.34 12.82
CA VAL A 315 4.52 -5.60 13.27
C VAL A 315 4.94 -6.46 12.08
N LEU A 316 4.07 -6.63 11.07
CA LEU A 316 4.41 -7.37 9.86
C LEU A 316 5.62 -6.76 9.14
N PHE A 317 5.64 -5.44 8.98
CA PHE A 317 6.77 -4.74 8.36
C PHE A 317 8.07 -4.98 9.12
N LEU A 318 8.08 -4.86 10.46
CA LEU A 318 9.27 -5.10 11.27
C LEU A 318 9.81 -6.53 11.13
N VAL A 319 8.93 -7.52 10.95
CA VAL A 319 9.32 -8.92 10.70
C VAL A 319 9.81 -9.11 9.26
N MET A 320 9.16 -8.46 8.28
CA MET A 320 9.40 -8.68 6.85
C MET A 320 10.46 -7.78 6.22
N GLN A 321 10.84 -6.67 6.86
CA GLN A 321 11.79 -5.68 6.32
C GLN A 321 13.12 -6.29 5.84
N LYS A 322 13.63 -7.32 6.53
CA LYS A 322 14.88 -8.00 6.12
C LYS A 322 14.76 -8.67 4.74
N TYR A 323 13.58 -9.20 4.42
CA TYR A 323 13.33 -9.86 3.14
C TYR A 323 13.07 -8.84 2.02
N ILE A 324 12.38 -7.74 2.34
CA ILE A 324 12.18 -6.61 1.41
C ILE A 324 13.52 -6.02 0.97
N MET A 325 14.42 -5.75 1.93
CA MET A 325 15.74 -5.15 1.66
C MET A 325 16.64 -6.07 0.83
N THR A 326 16.57 -7.39 1.06
CA THR A 326 17.36 -8.37 0.31
C THR A 326 16.90 -8.46 -1.16
N GLY A 327 15.59 -8.31 -1.42
CA GLY A 327 15.05 -8.32 -2.78
C GLY A 327 15.37 -7.06 -3.59
N MET A 328 15.32 -5.89 -2.95
CA MET A 328 15.66 -4.62 -3.61
C MET A 328 17.16 -4.48 -3.89
N SER A 329 18.03 -4.96 -3.01
CA SER A 329 19.48 -4.86 -3.16
C SER A 329 20.01 -5.64 -4.39
N LYS A 330 19.45 -6.81 -4.71
CA LYS A 330 19.85 -7.58 -5.90
C LYS A 330 19.38 -6.94 -7.22
N ALA A 331 18.29 -6.18 -7.21
CA ALA A 331 17.83 -5.46 -8.39
C ALA A 331 18.67 -4.21 -8.70
N ALA A 332 19.27 -3.58 -7.67
CA ALA A 332 20.14 -2.41 -7.83
C ALA A 332 21.59 -2.76 -8.23
N MET A 333 21.97 -4.04 -8.18
CA MET A 333 23.29 -4.56 -8.54
C MET A 333 23.36 -5.11 -9.98
N LYS A 334 22.29 -4.96 -10.77
CA LYS A 334 22.23 -5.29 -12.20
C LYS A 334 22.23 -4.01 -13.02
#